data_AF-A0A348UVD0-F1
#
_entry.id   AF-A0A348UVD0-F1
#
_cell.length_a   1.000
_cell.length_b   1.000
_cell.length_c   1.000
_cell.angle_alpha   90.00
_cell.angle_beta   90.00
_cell.angle_gamma   90.00
#
_symmetry.space_group_name_H-M   'P 1'
#
loop_
_entity.id
_entity.type
_entity.pdbx_description
1 polymer ?
#
loop_
_entity_poly.entity_id
_entity_poly.type
_entity_poly.pdbx_seq_one_letter_code
_entity_poly.pdbx_strand_id
1 'polypeptide(L)'
;MPEDFIPVKRSQISLFKSFALFYFSKENEPLLYKKEGEQLKASRIKEEQFPDLFIRTTDRENASIALYKTMNAHLSETIFSKGLVSTRQALSTLVQEALEGPLNISSKMLPETLEVLFQGYNKNKTLMKSLAKLSSSSDQLVEHTVNILSLTMQFCMFHHYTETKAKTLGVSAIQHDIGCTQLPPEMNNTKAQLSDSQFKEFQTHAVKGYRIITDSNC
;
A
#
# COMPACT_ATOMS: atom_id res chain seq x y z
N MET A 1 5.31 -23.52 -8.83
CA MET A 1 4.60 -23.18 -7.58
C MET A 1 3.31 -23.99 -7.54
N PRO A 2 3.05 -24.76 -6.48
CA PRO A 2 1.74 -25.34 -6.26
C PRO A 2 0.69 -24.22 -6.15
N GLU A 3 -0.53 -24.47 -6.63
CA GLU A 3 -1.64 -23.49 -6.61
C GLU A 3 -2.04 -23.04 -5.19
N ASP A 4 -1.64 -23.81 -4.17
CA ASP A 4 -1.98 -23.58 -2.76
C ASP A 4 -1.10 -22.53 -2.04
N PHE A 5 -0.14 -21.91 -2.73
CA PHE A 5 0.78 -20.94 -2.12
C PHE A 5 0.93 -19.65 -2.92
N ILE A 6 0.98 -18.54 -2.19
CA ILE A 6 1.21 -17.21 -2.77
C ILE A 6 2.48 -16.58 -2.20
N PRO A 7 3.29 -15.92 -3.05
CA PRO A 7 4.53 -15.27 -2.62
C PRO A 7 4.25 -14.09 -1.70
N VAL A 8 5.10 -13.90 -0.70
CA VAL A 8 5.11 -12.73 0.17
C VAL A 8 6.17 -11.75 -0.35
N LYS A 9 5.80 -10.48 -0.51
CA LYS A 9 6.77 -9.44 -0.90
C LYS A 9 7.86 -9.32 0.16
N ARG A 10 9.12 -9.30 -0.27
CA ARG A 10 10.28 -9.21 0.63
C ARG A 10 10.20 -8.04 1.62
N SER A 11 9.74 -6.88 1.14
CA SER A 11 9.54 -5.67 1.94
C SER A 11 8.50 -5.81 3.06
N GLN A 12 7.60 -6.79 2.95
CA GLN A 12 6.50 -7.00 3.88
C GLN A 12 6.75 -8.16 4.86
N ILE A 13 7.80 -8.96 4.67
CA ILE A 13 8.06 -10.17 5.48
C ILE A 13 8.07 -9.88 6.99
N SER A 14 8.58 -8.72 7.41
CA SER A 14 8.60 -8.30 8.82
C SER A 14 7.20 -8.05 9.42
N LEU A 15 6.19 -7.89 8.57
CA LEU A 15 4.81 -7.58 8.91
C LEU A 15 3.95 -8.86 9.03
N PHE A 16 4.36 -9.99 8.42
CA PHE A 16 3.68 -11.28 8.51
C PHE A 16 4.00 -12.02 9.82
N LYS A 17 3.74 -11.39 10.98
CA LYS A 17 4.02 -11.95 12.31
C LYS A 17 3.06 -13.09 12.66
N SER A 18 1.78 -12.95 12.31
CA SER A 18 0.72 -13.89 12.69
C SER A 18 0.46 -15.01 11.69
N PHE A 19 1.37 -15.29 10.75
CA PHE A 19 1.19 -16.32 9.72
C PHE A 19 2.41 -17.22 9.62
N ALA A 20 2.19 -18.49 9.30
CA ALA A 20 3.27 -19.39 8.93
C ALA A 20 3.86 -18.98 7.58
N LEU A 21 5.19 -19.00 7.46
CA LEU A 21 5.89 -18.73 6.20
C LEU A 21 6.59 -20.00 5.73
N PHE A 22 6.51 -20.26 4.43
CA PHE A 22 7.06 -21.44 3.77
C PHE A 22 8.11 -21.04 2.73
N TYR A 23 9.03 -21.93 2.42
CA TYR A 23 9.90 -21.84 1.26
C TYR A 23 9.83 -23.16 0.48
N PHE A 24 10.27 -23.17 -0.77
CA PHE A 24 10.27 -24.38 -1.59
C PHE A 24 11.66 -25.03 -1.63
N SER A 25 11.69 -26.36 -1.44
CA SER A 25 12.90 -27.16 -1.65
C SER A 25 13.30 -27.20 -3.13
N LYS A 26 14.48 -27.75 -3.44
CA LYS A 26 14.90 -27.99 -4.84
C LYS A 26 13.96 -28.94 -5.59
N GLU A 27 13.23 -29.78 -4.86
CA GLU A 27 12.24 -30.72 -5.37
C GLU A 27 10.83 -30.11 -5.41
N ASN A 28 10.72 -28.79 -5.19
CA ASN A 28 9.46 -28.03 -5.19
C ASN A 28 8.47 -28.51 -4.10
N GLU A 29 9.00 -29.00 -2.97
CA GLU A 29 8.20 -29.31 -1.78
C GLU A 29 8.12 -28.09 -0.84
N PRO A 30 6.94 -27.77 -0.29
CA PRO A 30 6.79 -26.68 0.65
C PRO A 30 7.35 -27.06 2.02
N LEU A 31 8.34 -26.30 2.50
CA LEU A 31 8.98 -26.48 3.79
C LEU A 31 8.68 -25.28 4.70
N LEU A 32 8.33 -25.55 5.95
CA LEU A 32 8.04 -24.51 6.93
C LEU A 32 9.31 -23.73 7.28
N TYR A 33 9.33 -22.43 6.98
CA TYR A 33 10.42 -21.53 7.32
C TYR A 33 10.25 -20.91 8.71
N LYS A 34 9.01 -20.54 9.05
CA LYS A 34 8.67 -19.81 10.28
C LYS A 34 7.25 -20.14 10.71
N LYS A 35 7.05 -20.46 12.00
CA LYS A 35 5.73 -20.84 12.54
C LYS A 35 4.80 -19.62 12.66
N GLU A 36 3.51 -19.90 12.76
CA GLU A 36 2.53 -18.89 13.16
C GLU A 36 2.88 -18.31 14.54
N GLY A 37 2.78 -16.99 14.70
CA GLY A 37 3.11 -16.29 15.96
C GLY A 37 4.60 -16.13 16.26
N GLU A 38 5.48 -16.82 15.56
CA GLU A 38 6.93 -16.64 15.68
C GLU A 38 7.37 -15.31 15.03
N GLN A 39 8.50 -14.74 15.46
CA GLN A 39 9.10 -13.60 14.78
C GLN A 39 10.39 -14.01 14.10
N LEU A 40 10.57 -13.57 12.86
CA LEU A 40 11.84 -13.68 12.17
C LEU A 40 12.88 -12.82 12.89
N LYS A 41 14.09 -13.36 13.06
CA LYS A 41 15.19 -12.63 13.67
C LYS A 41 15.47 -11.34 12.91
N ALA A 42 15.57 -10.22 13.63
CA ALA A 42 15.80 -8.90 13.03
C ALA A 42 17.07 -8.85 12.18
N SER A 43 18.13 -9.58 12.56
CA SER A 43 19.36 -9.69 11.76
C SER A 43 19.11 -10.32 10.38
N ARG A 44 18.32 -11.41 10.31
CA ARG A 44 17.97 -12.04 9.04
C ARG A 44 17.16 -11.11 8.13
N ILE A 45 16.25 -10.32 8.71
CA ILE A 45 15.47 -9.34 7.95
C ILE A 45 16.39 -8.25 7.39
N LYS A 46 17.24 -7.68 8.25
CA LYS A 46 18.13 -6.56 7.89
C LYS A 46 19.19 -6.94 6.85
N GLU A 47 19.70 -8.17 6.92
CA GLU A 47 20.74 -8.69 6.03
C GLU A 47 20.16 -9.41 4.80
N GLU A 48 18.82 -9.40 4.64
CA GLU A 48 18.08 -10.14 3.59
C GLU A 48 18.45 -11.64 3.49
N GLN A 49 18.81 -12.23 4.62
CA GLN A 49 19.20 -13.64 4.73
C GLN A 49 17.99 -14.55 4.95
N PHE A 50 17.14 -14.62 3.93
CA PHE A 50 16.02 -15.55 3.87
C PHE A 50 15.70 -15.90 2.40
N PRO A 51 15.19 -17.12 2.13
CA PRO A 51 14.72 -17.50 0.80
C PRO A 51 13.44 -16.73 0.47
N ASP A 52 12.94 -16.86 -0.76
CA ASP A 52 11.60 -16.36 -1.08
C ASP A 52 10.57 -17.11 -0.24
N LEU A 53 9.67 -16.35 0.38
CA LEU A 53 8.71 -16.86 1.35
C LEU A 53 7.29 -16.82 0.81
N PHE A 54 6.49 -17.78 1.25
CA PHE A 54 5.13 -18.01 0.80
C PHE A 54 4.18 -18.19 1.98
N ILE A 55 2.92 -17.81 1.78
CA ILE A 55 1.81 -18.18 2.66
C ILE A 55 0.85 -19.09 1.89
N ARG A 56 -0.02 -19.80 2.61
CA ARG A 56 -1.07 -20.58 1.96
C ARG A 56 -2.10 -19.66 1.31
N THR A 57 -2.65 -20.07 0.18
CA THR A 57 -3.72 -19.34 -0.52
C THR A 57 -4.95 -19.16 0.38
N THR A 58 -5.25 -20.14 1.25
CA THR A 58 -6.33 -20.08 2.25
C THR A 58 -6.16 -18.96 3.27
N ASP A 59 -4.92 -18.54 3.53
CA ASP A 59 -4.61 -17.50 4.52
C ASP A 59 -4.60 -16.10 3.91
N ARG A 60 -4.71 -15.98 2.57
CA ARG A 60 -4.51 -14.73 1.83
C ARG A 60 -5.30 -13.56 2.41
N GLU A 61 -6.60 -13.74 2.63
CA GLU A 61 -7.46 -12.65 3.09
C GLU A 61 -7.10 -12.19 4.50
N ASN A 62 -6.99 -13.14 5.43
CA ASN A 62 -6.61 -12.85 6.81
C ASN A 62 -5.22 -12.23 6.90
N ALA A 63 -4.29 -12.68 6.04
CA ALA A 63 -2.94 -12.17 6.01
C ALA A 63 -2.88 -10.74 5.46
N SER A 64 -3.64 -10.42 4.41
CA SER A 64 -3.78 -9.05 3.93
C SER A 64 -4.43 -8.14 4.99
N ILE A 65 -5.49 -8.59 5.68
CA ILE A 65 -6.12 -7.79 6.75
C ILE A 65 -5.12 -7.53 7.89
N ALA A 66 -4.38 -8.53 8.34
CA ALA A 66 -3.38 -8.39 9.39
C ALA A 66 -2.19 -7.51 8.96
N LEU A 67 -1.80 -7.57 7.68
CA LEU A 67 -0.81 -6.69 7.09
C LEU A 67 -1.25 -5.23 7.20
N TYR A 68 -2.47 -4.89 6.78
CA TYR A 68 -3.03 -3.54 6.91
C TYR A 68 -3.09 -3.08 8.37
N LYS A 69 -3.53 -3.93 9.30
CA LYS A 69 -3.54 -3.60 10.74
C LYS A 69 -2.14 -3.27 11.27
N THR A 70 -1.14 -4.06 10.88
CA THR A 70 0.25 -3.84 11.27
C THR A 70 0.79 -2.53 10.69
N MET A 71 0.46 -2.25 9.43
CA MET A 71 0.87 -1.02 8.75
C MET A 71 0.18 0.23 9.31
N ASN A 72 -1.10 0.15 9.65
CA ASN A 72 -1.85 1.23 10.31
C ASN A 72 -1.29 1.51 11.72
N ALA A 73 -0.96 0.47 12.48
CA ALA A 73 -0.30 0.62 13.78
C ALA A 73 1.07 1.31 13.64
N HIS A 74 1.86 0.91 12.64
CA HIS A 74 3.15 1.54 12.37
C HIS A 74 2.99 2.99 11.89
N LEU A 75 2.05 3.29 11.01
CA LEU A 75 1.74 4.65 10.58
C LEU A 75 1.38 5.53 11.79
N SER A 76 0.50 5.05 12.65
CA SER A 76 0.13 5.75 13.89
C SER A 76 1.36 6.01 14.78
N GLU A 77 2.19 4.99 15.03
CA GLU A 77 3.45 5.14 15.76
C GLU A 77 4.34 6.23 15.14
N THR A 78 4.53 6.22 13.82
CA THR A 78 5.41 7.18 13.15
C THR A 78 4.91 8.62 13.23
N ILE A 79 3.60 8.83 13.10
CA ILE A 79 2.95 10.14 13.25
C ILE A 79 3.23 10.73 14.63
N PHE A 80 3.14 9.91 15.68
CA PHE A 80 3.23 10.39 17.05
C PHE A 80 4.64 10.36 17.65
N SER A 81 5.59 9.61 17.08
CA SER A 81 6.90 9.38 17.72
C SER A 81 8.13 9.42 16.83
N LYS A 82 8.01 9.29 15.48
CA LYS A 82 9.19 9.12 14.58
C LYS A 82 9.36 10.20 13.52
N GLY A 83 8.46 11.19 13.49
CA GLY A 83 8.56 12.36 12.62
C GLY A 83 8.11 12.13 11.18
N LEU A 84 8.22 13.19 10.37
CA LEU A 84 7.58 13.29 9.06
C LEU A 84 8.16 12.35 8.01
N VAL A 85 9.47 12.13 7.98
CA VAL A 85 10.12 11.23 7.00
C VAL A 85 9.64 9.79 7.19
N SER A 86 9.67 9.30 8.43
CA SER A 86 9.17 7.97 8.80
C SER A 86 7.68 7.83 8.51
N THR A 87 6.90 8.87 8.79
CA THR A 87 5.46 8.92 8.48
C THR A 87 5.20 8.82 6.98
N ARG A 88 5.95 9.59 6.17
CA ARG A 88 5.85 9.57 4.71
C ARG A 88 6.16 8.17 4.17
N GLN A 89 7.21 7.53 4.67
CA GLN A 89 7.58 6.18 4.27
C GLN A 89 6.50 5.16 4.63
N ALA A 90 5.98 5.18 5.86
CA ALA A 90 4.89 4.29 6.29
C ALA A 90 3.63 4.46 5.44
N LEU A 91 3.26 5.71 5.13
CA LEU A 91 2.13 6.01 4.26
C LEU A 91 2.36 5.56 2.81
N SER A 92 3.57 5.74 2.27
CA SER A 92 3.94 5.23 0.94
C SER A 92 3.80 3.71 0.87
N THR A 93 4.20 2.97 1.91
CA THR A 93 4.02 1.50 1.95
C THR A 93 2.54 1.12 1.93
N LEU A 94 1.68 1.83 2.68
CA LEU A 94 0.22 1.64 2.69
C LEU A 94 -0.39 1.89 1.32
N VAL A 95 -0.03 2.99 0.67
CA VAL A 95 -0.52 3.32 -0.67
C VAL A 95 -0.03 2.30 -1.69
N GLN A 96 1.22 1.86 -1.62
CA GLN A 96 1.73 0.82 -2.50
C GLN A 96 0.93 -0.48 -2.36
N GLU A 97 0.66 -0.91 -1.13
CA GLU A 97 -0.17 -2.11 -0.90
C GLU A 97 -1.63 -1.91 -1.32
N ALA A 98 -2.16 -0.69 -1.28
CA ALA A 98 -3.50 -0.39 -1.77
C ALA A 98 -3.62 -0.49 -3.30
N LEU A 99 -2.55 -0.14 -4.02
CA LEU A 99 -2.49 -0.16 -5.49
C LEU A 99 -2.17 -1.56 -6.04
N GLU A 100 -1.34 -2.34 -5.34
CA GLU A 100 -0.84 -3.64 -5.82
C GLU A 100 -1.52 -4.85 -5.16
N GLY A 101 -2.13 -4.65 -3.99
CA GLY A 101 -2.76 -5.71 -3.20
C GLY A 101 -4.17 -6.06 -3.66
N PRO A 102 -4.85 -7.01 -2.98
CA PRO A 102 -6.23 -7.38 -3.30
C PRO A 102 -7.18 -6.21 -3.05
N LEU A 103 -7.79 -5.69 -4.12
CA LEU A 103 -8.58 -4.45 -4.07
C LEU A 103 -9.83 -4.53 -3.19
N ASN A 104 -10.48 -5.70 -3.15
CA ASN A 104 -11.62 -5.97 -2.28
C ASN A 104 -11.25 -5.87 -0.79
N ILE A 105 -9.99 -6.15 -0.44
CA ILE A 105 -9.46 -6.02 0.93
C ILE A 105 -8.99 -4.59 1.17
N SER A 106 -8.19 -4.02 0.27
CA SER A 106 -7.68 -2.64 0.45
C SER A 106 -8.83 -1.64 0.60
N SER A 107 -9.89 -1.75 -0.21
CA SER A 107 -11.07 -0.89 -0.12
C SER A 107 -11.76 -0.94 1.26
N LYS A 108 -11.75 -2.10 1.92
CA LYS A 108 -12.31 -2.27 3.29
C LYS A 108 -11.37 -1.74 4.37
N MET A 109 -10.05 -1.79 4.16
CA MET A 109 -9.04 -1.42 5.16
C MET A 109 -8.63 0.06 5.11
N LEU A 110 -8.70 0.70 3.94
CA LEU A 110 -8.31 2.10 3.76
C LEU A 110 -9.05 3.10 4.67
N PRO A 111 -10.36 2.95 4.99
CA PRO A 111 -11.02 3.83 5.95
C PRO A 111 -10.33 3.91 7.32
N GLU A 112 -9.71 2.83 7.79
CA GLU A 112 -8.91 2.82 9.03
C GLU A 112 -7.60 3.60 8.86
N THR A 113 -6.94 3.47 7.70
CA THR A 113 -5.75 4.27 7.38
C THR A 113 -6.07 5.77 7.41
N LEU A 114 -7.21 6.16 6.83
CA LEU A 114 -7.65 7.55 6.79
C LEU A 114 -8.01 8.07 8.19
N GLU A 115 -8.58 7.21 9.04
CA GLU A 115 -8.80 7.54 10.46
C GLU A 115 -7.50 7.88 11.18
N VAL A 116 -6.45 7.07 11.02
CA VAL A 116 -5.13 7.33 11.60
C VAL A 116 -4.57 8.69 11.13
N LEU A 117 -4.71 9.01 9.83
CA LEU A 117 -4.29 10.31 9.29
C LEU A 117 -5.13 11.48 9.85
N PHE A 118 -6.43 11.29 10.05
CA PHE A 118 -7.32 12.27 10.66
C PHE A 118 -6.91 12.59 12.10
N GLN A 119 -6.62 11.55 12.89
CA GLN A 119 -6.13 11.70 14.26
C GLN A 119 -4.78 12.45 14.28
N GLY A 120 -3.86 12.08 13.39
CA GLY A 120 -2.58 12.77 13.23
C GLY A 120 -2.75 14.25 12.89
N TYR A 121 -3.63 14.56 11.93
CA TYR A 121 -3.95 15.94 11.57
C TYR A 121 -4.57 16.74 12.73
N ASN A 122 -5.46 16.12 13.51
CA ASN A 122 -6.09 16.77 14.65
C ASN A 122 -5.07 17.15 15.73
N LYS A 123 -3.97 16.40 15.86
CA LYS A 123 -2.84 16.76 16.73
C LYS A 123 -1.89 17.77 16.09
N ASN A 124 -1.64 17.66 14.78
CA ASN A 124 -0.79 18.57 14.04
C ASN A 124 -1.43 18.99 12.70
N LYS A 125 -2.00 20.20 12.68
CA LYS A 125 -2.68 20.75 11.50
C LYS A 125 -1.77 20.97 10.29
N THR A 126 -0.44 20.91 10.47
CA THR A 126 0.54 21.01 9.37
C THR A 126 0.94 19.67 8.77
N LEU A 127 0.48 18.54 9.34
CA LEU A 127 0.89 17.19 8.95
C LEU A 127 0.66 16.93 7.46
N MET A 128 -0.57 17.10 6.96
CA MET A 128 -0.91 16.82 5.56
C MET A 128 -0.10 17.68 4.58
N LYS A 129 0.02 18.99 4.87
CA LYS A 129 0.83 19.91 4.07
C LYS A 129 2.30 19.49 4.01
N SER A 130 2.82 18.95 5.11
CA SER A 130 4.22 18.53 5.20
C SER A 130 4.45 17.23 4.46
N LEU A 131 3.51 16.27 4.54
CA LEU A 131 3.59 15.01 3.79
C LEU A 131 3.57 15.24 2.28
N ALA A 132 2.73 16.18 1.78
CA ALA A 132 2.66 16.53 0.36
C ALA A 132 3.94 17.19 -0.20
N LYS A 133 4.81 17.70 0.66
CA LYS A 133 6.08 18.35 0.27
C LYS A 133 7.27 17.40 0.28
N LEU A 134 7.12 16.23 0.89
CA LEU A 134 8.18 15.23 0.97
C LEU A 134 8.10 14.31 -0.24
N SER A 135 9.22 14.17 -0.93
CA SER A 135 9.46 13.09 -1.87
C SER A 135 10.01 11.87 -1.14
N SER A 136 9.58 10.68 -1.53
CA SER A 136 10.21 9.42 -1.13
C SER A 136 10.88 8.78 -2.34
N SER A 137 11.86 7.90 -2.13
CA SER A 137 12.46 7.09 -3.21
C SER A 137 11.52 5.97 -3.72
N SER A 138 10.21 6.18 -3.62
CA SER A 138 9.18 5.24 -4.02
C SER A 138 8.90 5.34 -5.52
N ASP A 139 8.15 4.39 -6.05
CA ASP A 139 7.55 4.49 -7.39
C ASP A 139 6.80 5.83 -7.56
N GLN A 140 6.86 6.43 -8.76
CA GLN A 140 6.28 7.74 -9.04
C GLN A 140 4.77 7.77 -8.84
N LEU A 141 4.07 6.68 -9.15
CA LEU A 141 2.62 6.57 -8.94
C LEU A 141 2.28 6.58 -7.45
N VAL A 142 3.09 5.89 -6.63
CA VAL A 142 2.93 5.89 -5.16
C VAL A 142 3.18 7.28 -4.59
N GLU A 143 4.24 7.96 -5.03
CA GLU A 143 4.56 9.31 -4.57
C GLU A 143 3.43 10.29 -4.90
N HIS A 144 2.97 10.29 -6.15
CA HIS A 144 1.84 11.08 -6.65
C HIS A 144 0.58 10.81 -5.84
N THR A 145 0.23 9.54 -5.65
CA THR A 145 -0.98 9.14 -4.93
C THR A 145 -0.97 9.64 -3.48
N VAL A 146 0.16 9.55 -2.77
CA VAL A 146 0.26 10.10 -1.41
C VAL A 146 0.16 11.63 -1.40
N ASN A 147 0.70 12.32 -2.40
CA ASN A 147 0.57 13.77 -2.52
C ASN A 147 -0.89 14.17 -2.77
N ILE A 148 -1.59 13.50 -3.68
CA ILE A 148 -3.02 13.71 -3.97
C ILE A 148 -3.88 13.40 -2.75
N LEU A 149 -3.61 12.31 -2.03
CA LEU A 149 -4.26 12.00 -0.75
C LEU A 149 -4.07 13.14 0.26
N SER A 150 -2.83 13.60 0.44
CA SER A 150 -2.50 14.65 1.41
C SER A 150 -3.22 15.96 1.09
N LEU A 151 -3.26 16.35 -0.19
CA LEU A 151 -3.98 17.53 -0.67
C LEU A 151 -5.49 17.38 -0.51
N THR A 152 -6.04 16.20 -0.84
CA THR A 152 -7.48 15.90 -0.70
C THR A 152 -7.93 15.99 0.75
N MET A 153 -7.17 15.39 1.67
CA MET A 153 -7.45 15.46 3.11
C MET A 153 -7.38 16.90 3.61
N GLN A 154 -6.34 17.65 3.22
CA GLN A 154 -6.22 19.07 3.57
C GLN A 154 -7.40 19.90 3.05
N PHE A 155 -7.84 19.66 1.81
CA PHE A 155 -9.01 20.32 1.23
C PHE A 155 -10.29 20.00 2.02
N CYS A 156 -10.55 18.73 2.32
CA CYS A 156 -11.72 18.32 3.10
C CYS A 156 -11.75 18.99 4.48
N MET A 157 -10.59 19.05 5.15
CA MET A 157 -10.45 19.67 6.47
C MET A 157 -10.64 21.18 6.42
N PHE A 158 -10.09 21.85 5.40
CA PHE A 158 -10.25 23.30 5.19
C PHE A 158 -11.71 23.69 4.96
N HIS A 159 -12.48 22.85 4.25
CA HIS A 159 -13.91 23.06 4.01
C HIS A 159 -14.83 22.46 5.09
N HIS A 160 -14.28 21.98 6.20
CA HIS A 160 -15.04 21.39 7.32
C HIS A 160 -15.98 20.26 6.88
N TYR A 161 -15.56 19.45 5.91
CA TYR A 161 -16.30 18.24 5.56
C TYR A 161 -16.34 17.26 6.72
N THR A 162 -17.42 16.49 6.82
CA THR A 162 -17.55 15.44 7.83
C THR A 162 -16.45 14.40 7.62
N GLU A 163 -16.04 13.75 8.72
CA GLU A 163 -15.04 12.68 8.69
C GLU A 163 -15.42 11.57 7.71
N THR A 164 -16.70 11.16 7.68
CA THR A 164 -17.22 10.18 6.71
C THR A 164 -16.97 10.64 5.26
N LYS A 165 -17.33 11.88 4.92
CA LYS A 165 -17.15 12.40 3.56
C LYS A 165 -15.68 12.49 3.18
N ALA A 166 -14.84 12.92 4.11
CA ALA A 166 -13.42 13.04 3.88
C ALA A 166 -12.72 11.67 3.78
N LYS A 167 -13.17 10.66 4.54
CA LYS A 167 -12.75 9.27 4.37
C LYS A 167 -13.14 8.75 2.98
N THR A 168 -14.37 8.97 2.52
CA THR A 168 -14.77 8.58 1.16
C THR A 168 -13.88 9.22 0.10
N LEU A 169 -13.65 10.53 0.19
CA LEU A 169 -12.77 11.26 -0.75
C LEU A 169 -11.30 10.81 -0.64
N GLY A 170 -10.83 10.46 0.55
CA GLY A 170 -9.48 9.91 0.75
C GLY A 170 -9.31 8.53 0.12
N VAL A 171 -10.31 7.64 0.22
CA VAL A 171 -10.28 6.35 -0.49
C VAL A 171 -10.26 6.58 -2.00
N SER A 172 -11.11 7.47 -2.50
CA SER A 172 -11.11 7.86 -3.92
C SER A 172 -9.76 8.44 -4.35
N ALA A 173 -9.12 9.27 -3.53
CA ALA A 173 -7.80 9.82 -3.82
C ALA A 173 -6.71 8.75 -3.91
N ILE A 174 -6.76 7.72 -3.06
CA ILE A 174 -5.81 6.60 -3.14
C ILE A 174 -6.04 5.78 -4.41
N GLN A 175 -7.29 5.61 -4.83
CA GLN A 175 -7.66 4.73 -5.95
C GLN A 175 -7.76 5.45 -7.30
N HIS A 176 -7.66 6.78 -7.36
CA HIS A 176 -8.00 7.57 -8.55
C HIS A 176 -7.23 7.13 -9.81
N ASP A 177 -5.93 6.84 -9.65
CA ASP A 177 -5.03 6.42 -10.72
C ASP A 177 -4.68 4.92 -10.65
N ILE A 178 -5.52 4.09 -10.00
CA ILE A 178 -5.25 2.64 -9.91
C ILE A 178 -5.14 1.98 -11.29
N GLY A 179 -5.80 2.53 -12.31
CA GLY A 179 -5.67 2.03 -13.68
C GLY A 179 -4.28 2.24 -14.30
N CYS A 180 -3.45 3.13 -13.76
CA CYS A 180 -2.06 3.30 -14.17
C CYS A 180 -1.23 2.04 -13.86
N THR A 181 -1.66 1.20 -12.91
CA THR A 181 -1.02 -0.10 -12.62
C THR A 181 -1.14 -1.09 -13.80
N GLN A 182 -2.07 -0.85 -14.72
CA GLN A 182 -2.27 -1.66 -15.94
C GLN A 182 -1.53 -1.08 -17.16
N LEU A 183 -0.76 -0.01 -16.98
CA LEU A 183 0.07 0.58 -18.02
C LEU A 183 1.51 0.09 -17.91
N PRO A 184 2.24 -0.02 -19.03
CA PRO A 184 3.68 -0.30 -19.02
C PRO A 184 4.47 0.68 -18.14
N PRO A 185 5.42 0.21 -17.33
CA PRO A 185 6.21 1.06 -16.42
C PRO A 185 6.94 2.21 -17.12
N GLU A 186 7.37 2.01 -18.37
CA GLU A 186 8.03 3.01 -19.20
C GLU A 186 7.16 4.25 -19.46
N MET A 187 5.83 4.11 -19.46
CA MET A 187 4.91 5.25 -19.60
C MET A 187 4.69 5.97 -18.27
N ASN A 188 4.65 5.24 -17.15
CA ASN A 188 4.41 5.84 -15.84
C ASN A 188 5.66 6.55 -15.28
N ASN A 189 6.86 6.07 -15.61
CA ASN A 189 8.11 6.51 -15.00
C ASN A 189 9.00 7.41 -15.89
N THR A 190 8.52 7.78 -17.08
CA THR A 190 9.31 8.61 -18.02
C THR A 190 9.23 10.10 -17.68
N LYS A 191 10.39 10.76 -17.78
CA LYS A 191 10.48 12.24 -17.76
C LYS A 191 10.40 12.84 -19.17
N ALA A 192 10.45 12.01 -20.20
CA ALA A 192 10.33 12.45 -21.58
C ALA A 192 8.85 12.59 -21.95
N GLN A 193 8.57 13.42 -22.95
CA GLN A 193 7.23 13.54 -23.51
C GLN A 193 6.80 12.19 -24.11
N LEU A 194 5.59 11.74 -23.80
CA LEU A 194 4.98 10.58 -24.42
C LEU A 194 4.75 10.84 -25.91
N SER A 195 4.96 9.84 -26.76
CA SER A 195 4.48 9.88 -28.14
C SER A 195 2.96 9.94 -28.18
N ASP A 196 2.36 10.36 -29.29
CA ASP A 196 0.90 10.40 -29.45
C ASP A 196 0.25 9.03 -29.17
N SER A 197 0.90 7.94 -29.57
CA SER A 197 0.41 6.58 -29.30
C SER A 197 0.49 6.22 -27.82
N GLN A 198 1.59 6.56 -27.15
CA GLN A 198 1.76 6.33 -25.72
C GLN A 198 0.79 7.19 -24.90
N PHE A 199 0.58 8.45 -25.29
CA PHE A 199 -0.36 9.34 -24.63
C PHE A 199 -1.80 8.85 -24.78
N LYS A 200 -2.18 8.36 -25.97
CA LYS A 200 -3.50 7.75 -26.20
C LYS A 200 -3.72 6.51 -25.34
N GLU A 201 -2.71 5.67 -25.16
CA GLU A 201 -2.78 4.53 -24.22
C GLU A 201 -2.86 5.01 -22.77
N PHE A 202 -2.06 6.02 -22.39
CA PHE A 202 -2.07 6.59 -21.05
C PHE A 202 -3.45 7.13 -20.66
N GLN A 203 -4.17 7.79 -21.58
CA GLN A 203 -5.54 8.27 -21.36
C GLN A 203 -6.53 7.16 -20.98
N THR A 204 -6.22 5.89 -21.24
CA THR A 204 -7.11 4.78 -20.90
C THR A 204 -7.08 4.41 -19.41
N HIS A 205 -6.12 4.90 -18.62
CA HIS A 205 -5.99 4.55 -17.19
C HIS A 205 -7.28 4.78 -16.41
N ALA A 206 -8.01 5.88 -16.67
CA ALA A 206 -9.27 6.17 -15.97
C ALA A 206 -10.32 5.08 -16.21
N VAL A 207 -10.47 4.62 -17.46
CA VAL A 207 -11.41 3.55 -17.82
C VAL A 207 -10.94 2.20 -17.26
N LYS A 208 -9.63 1.92 -17.30
CA LYS A 208 -9.07 0.69 -16.69
C LYS A 208 -9.31 0.68 -15.18
N GLY A 209 -9.06 1.80 -14.50
CA GLY A 209 -9.29 1.97 -13.07
C GLY A 209 -10.76 1.78 -12.68
N TYR A 210 -11.68 2.39 -13.43
CA TYR A 210 -13.11 2.16 -13.26
C TYR A 210 -13.46 0.67 -13.33
N ARG A 211 -13.01 -0.04 -14.37
CA ARG A 211 -13.28 -1.49 -14.54
C ARG A 211 -12.72 -2.32 -13.39
N ILE A 212 -11.47 -2.07 -12.99
CA ILE A 212 -10.82 -2.77 -11.87
C ILE A 212 -11.66 -2.63 -10.59
N ILE A 213 -12.13 -1.41 -10.30
CA ILE A 213 -12.92 -1.12 -9.10
C ILE A 213 -14.31 -1.76 -9.18
N THR A 214 -14.99 -1.69 -10.33
CA THR A 214 -16.34 -2.28 -10.48
C THR A 214 -16.31 -3.80 -10.43
N ASP A 215 -15.30 -4.42 -11.04
CA ASP A 215 -15.17 -5.88 -11.10
C ASP A 215 -14.75 -6.46 -9.74
N SER A 216 -14.03 -5.69 -8.92
CA SER A 216 -13.59 -6.11 -7.58
C SER A 216 -14.66 -5.92 -6.49
N ASN A 217 -15.74 -5.19 -6.79
CA ASN A 217 -16.88 -4.98 -5.89
C ASN A 217 -18.03 -5.98 -6.16
N CYS A 218 -17.83 -6.93 -7.07
CA CYS A 218 -18.73 -8.05 -7.35
C CYS A 218 -18.34 -9.31 -6.58
#